data_AF-A0A8T9ZGI6-F1
#
_entry.id   AF-A0A8T9ZGI6-F1
#
_cell.length_a   1.000
_cell.length_b   1.000
_cell.length_c   1.000
_cell.angle_alpha   90.00
_cell.angle_beta   90.00
_cell.angle_gamma   90.00
#
_symmetry.space_group_name_H-M   'P 1'
#
loop_
_entity.id
_entity.type
_entity.pdbx_description
1 polymer ?
#
loop_
_entity_poly.entity_id
_entity_poly.type
_entity_poly.pdbx_seq_one_letter_code
_entity_poly.pdbx_strand_id
1 'polypeptide(L)' 'MIINHAGNLKKDYFLSYMKLIMNAHQCNVENAKDYILKSMFGFKNNSLGKETYQSFSEAYQELKQSN' A
#
# COMPACT_ATOMS: atom_id res chain seq x y z
N MET A 1 17.05 0.97 0.20
CA MET A 1 16.69 0.91 -1.23
C MET A 1 16.21 2.30 -1.63
N ILE A 2 16.94 3.00 -2.51
CA ILE A 2 16.51 4.31 -3.02
C ILE A 2 15.54 4.03 -4.17
N ILE A 3 14.25 4.28 -3.97
CA ILE A 3 13.24 4.19 -5.02
C ILE A 3 13.46 5.42 -5.91
N ASN A 4 14.12 5.23 -7.04
CA ASN A 4 14.34 6.28 -8.04
C ASN A 4 13.00 6.89 -8.46
N HIS A 5 12.91 8.21 -8.43
CA HIS A 5 11.81 9.00 -9.00
C HIS A 5 11.48 8.55 -10.43
N ALA A 6 10.33 7.90 -10.65
CA ALA A 6 9.61 7.94 -11.93
C ALA A 6 8.21 7.33 -11.82
N GLY A 7 7.21 8.18 -11.55
CA GLY A 7 5.80 7.89 -11.82
C GLY A 7 5.06 7.21 -10.67
N ASN A 8 3.86 7.70 -10.39
CA ASN A 8 2.93 7.23 -9.37
C ASN A 8 2.96 5.70 -9.18
N LEU A 9 3.10 5.24 -7.94
CA LEU A 9 2.99 3.82 -7.61
C LEU A 9 1.58 3.37 -8.00
N LYS A 10 1.50 2.44 -8.95
CA LYS A 10 0.23 1.95 -9.49
C LYS A 10 -0.44 0.96 -8.54
N LYS A 11 -1.75 0.77 -8.71
CA LYS A 11 -2.56 -0.19 -7.94
C LYS A 11 -1.92 -1.58 -7.85
N ASP A 12 -1.40 -2.12 -8.97
CA ASP A 12 -0.82 -3.46 -9.03
C ASP A 12 0.42 -3.64 -8.13
N TYR A 13 1.21 -2.57 -7.97
CA TYR A 13 2.32 -2.55 -7.03
C TYR A 13 1.80 -2.72 -5.60
N PHE A 14 0.77 -1.96 -5.22
CA PHE A 14 0.19 -2.05 -3.89
C PHE A 14 -0.51 -3.37 -3.63
N LEU A 15 -1.17 -3.97 -4.63
CA LEU A 15 -1.75 -5.31 -4.50
C LEU A 15 -0.67 -6.34 -4.16
N SER A 16 0.43 -6.34 -4.92
CA SER A 16 1.54 -7.27 -4.70
C SER A 16 2.22 -7.02 -3.36
N TYR A 17 2.43 -5.75 -3.00
CA TYR A 17 3.07 -5.36 -1.75
C TYR A 17 2.20 -5.70 -0.52
N MET A 18 0.89 -5.43 -0.57
CA MET A 18 -0.03 -5.80 0.51
C MET A 18 -0.07 -7.31 0.70
N LYS A 19 -0.15 -8.10 -0.36
CA LYS A 19 -0.06 -9.56 -0.28
C LYS A 19 1.25 -10.02 0.35
N LEU A 20 2.38 -9.41 -0.03
CA LEU A 20 3.67 -9.70 0.56
C LEU A 20 3.68 -9.40 2.08
N ILE A 21 3.17 -8.25 2.50
CA ILE A 21 3.09 -7.87 3.92
C ILE A 21 2.16 -8.83 4.68
N MET A 22 0.97 -9.13 4.16
CA MET A 22 0.04 -10.08 4.75
C MET A 22 0.69 -11.45 4.96
N ASN A 23 1.42 -11.93 3.96
CA ASN A 23 2.14 -13.21 4.04
C ASN A 23 3.33 -13.16 5.01
N ALA A 24 4.15 -12.10 4.96
CA ALA A 24 5.34 -11.96 5.78
C ALA A 24 5.03 -11.75 7.27
N HIS A 25 3.96 -11.00 7.57
CA HIS A 25 3.52 -10.71 8.93
C HIS A 25 2.38 -11.62 9.40
N GLN A 26 1.93 -12.58 8.57
CA GLN A 26 0.78 -13.46 8.85
C GLN A 26 -0.42 -12.67 9.37
N CYS A 27 -0.74 -11.55 8.70
CA CYS A 27 -1.73 -10.59 9.15
C CYS A 27 -2.82 -10.37 8.10
N ASN A 28 -3.97 -9.85 8.54
CA ASN A 28 -5.08 -9.52 7.66
C ASN A 28 -4.83 -8.22 6.88
N VAL A 29 -5.70 -7.95 5.91
CA VAL A 29 -5.60 -6.78 5.03
C VAL A 29 -5.64 -5.45 5.80
N GLU A 30 -6.33 -5.39 6.95
CA GLU A 30 -6.42 -4.18 7.78
C GLU A 30 -5.09 -3.88 8.48
N ASN A 31 -4.45 -4.89 9.05
CA ASN A 31 -3.14 -4.77 9.65
C ASN A 31 -2.06 -4.43 8.60
N ALA A 32 -2.14 -5.04 7.42
CA ALA A 32 -1.24 -4.72 6.31
C ALA A 32 -1.40 -3.27 5.84
N LYS A 33 -2.65 -2.76 5.77
CA LYS A 33 -2.94 -1.35 5.46
C LYS A 33 -2.29 -0.41 6.47
N ASP A 34 -2.47 -0.65 7.77
CA ASP A 34 -1.88 0.21 8.81
C ASP A 34 -0.35 0.16 8.80
N TYR A 35 0.23 -1.01 8.56
CA TYR A 35 1.68 -1.18 8.39
C TYR A 35 2.22 -0.36 7.22
N ILE A 36 1.57 -0.42 6.06
CA ILE A 36 2.00 0.30 4.85
C ILE A 36 1.78 1.80 5.01
N LEU A 37 0.67 2.24 5.61
CA LEU A 37 0.45 3.65 5.94
C LEU A 37 1.56 4.19 6.86
N LYS A 38 1.94 3.43 7.89
CA LYS A 38 3.02 3.82 8.79
C LYS A 38 4.39 3.79 8.10
N SER A 39 4.71 2.72 7.37
CA SER A 39 6.02 2.48 6.77
C SER A 39 6.28 3.34 5.53
N MET A 40 5.25 3.58 4.72
CA MET A 40 5.39 4.20 3.40
C MET A 40 4.95 5.67 3.42
N PHE A 41 3.89 5.99 4.17
CA PHE A 41 3.38 7.37 4.27
C PHE A 41 3.84 8.07 5.55
N GLY A 42 4.48 7.38 6.50
CA GLY A 42 5.02 8.00 7.71
C GLY A 42 3.97 8.73 8.55
N PHE A 43 2.73 8.24 8.58
CA PHE A 43 1.53 8.91 9.12
C PHE A 43 1.11 10.22 8.40
N LYS A 44 1.75 10.58 7.30
CA LYS A 44 1.37 11.72 6.45
C LYS A 44 0.81 11.21 5.13
N ASN A 45 -0.52 11.15 5.03
CA ASN A 45 -1.27 10.73 3.83
C ASN A 45 -0.90 11.50 2.54
N ASN A 46 -0.18 12.62 2.66
CA ASN A 46 0.25 13.47 1.54
C ASN A 46 1.73 13.35 1.15
N SER A 47 2.53 12.50 1.82
CA SER A 47 3.99 12.50 1.58
C SER A 47 4.41 11.91 0.23
N LEU A 48 3.58 11.05 -0.37
CA LEU A 48 3.86 10.35 -1.65
C LEU A 48 2.99 10.82 -2.82
N GLY A 49 2.17 11.86 -2.61
CA GLY A 49 1.22 12.39 -3.60
C GLY A 49 -0.15 11.70 -3.58
N LYS A 50 -1.18 12.44 -4.03
CA LYS A 50 -2.59 11.98 -4.03
C LYS A 50 -2.82 10.75 -4.90
N GLU A 51 -2.16 10.66 -6.05
CA GLU A 51 -2.32 9.56 -7.00
C GLU A 51 -1.80 8.22 -6.44
N THR A 52 -0.69 8.28 -5.69
CA THR A 52 -0.15 7.13 -4.95
C THR A 52 -1.11 6.68 -3.86
N TYR A 53 -1.69 7.61 -3.09
CA TYR A 53 -2.68 7.28 -2.06
C TYR A 53 -3.97 6.69 -2.65
N GLN A 54 -4.41 7.20 -3.80
CA GLN A 54 -5.56 6.68 -4.53
C GLN A 54 -5.31 5.23 -4.98
N SER A 55 -4.17 4.98 -5.62
CA SER A 55 -3.76 3.64 -6.06
C SER A 55 -3.66 2.65 -4.89
N PHE A 56 -3.15 3.10 -3.74
CA PHE A 56 -3.13 2.30 -2.51
C PHE A 56 -4.55 1.99 -2.01
N SER A 57 -5.43 2.99 -1.97
CA SER A 57 -6.80 2.82 -1.49
C SER A 57 -7.60 1.86 -2.36
N GLU A 58 -7.44 1.93 -3.69
CA GLU A 58 -8.06 0.99 -4.62
C GLU A 58 -7.57 -0.45 -4.41
N ALA A 59 -6.25 -0.64 -4.27
CA ALA A 59 -5.68 -1.95 -3.98
C ALA A 59 -6.20 -2.54 -2.66
N TYR A 60 -6.32 -1.70 -1.62
CA TYR A 60 -6.87 -2.10 -0.33
C TYR A 60 -8.34 -2.54 -0.44
N GLN A 61 -9.18 -1.77 -1.15
CA GLN A 61 -10.59 -2.12 -1.34
C GLN A 61 -10.75 -3.44 -2.11
N GLU A 62 -9.95 -3.65 -3.15
CA GLU A 62 -9.96 -4.88 -3.93
C GLU A 62 -9.60 -6.10 -3.07
N LEU A 63 -8.55 -6.00 -2.24
CA LEU A 63 -8.16 -7.08 -1.33
C LEU A 63 -9.17 -7.30 -0.20
N LYS A 64 -9.87 -6.26 0.24
CA LYS A 64 -10.91 -6.35 1.28
C LYS A 64 -12.21 -6.96 0.75
N GLN A 65 -12.55 -6.77 -0.53
CA GLN A 65 -13.72 -7.39 -1.15
C GLN A 65 -13.47 -8.84 -1.59
N SER A 66 -12.21 -9.20 -1.84
CA SER A 66 -11.83 -10.55 -2.28
C SER A 66 -11.65 -11.56 -1.13
N ASN A 67 -11.91 -11.17 0.12
CA ASN A 67 -11.72 -11.96 1.35
C ASN A 67 -12.93 -11.80 2.26
#